data_AF-A0A9N9R7Z4-F1
#
_entry.id   AF-A0A9N9R7Z4-F1
#
_cell.length_a   1.000
_cell.length_b   1.000
_cell.length_c   1.000
_cell.angle_alpha   90.00
_cell.angle_beta   90.00
_cell.angle_gamma   90.00
#
_symmetry.space_group_name_H-M   'P 1'
#
loop_
_entity.id
_entity.type
_entity.pdbx_description
1 polymer ?
#
loop_
_entity_poly.entity_id
_entity_poly.type
_entity_poly.pdbx_seq_one_letter_code
_entity_poly.pdbx_strand_id
1 'polypeptide(L)'
;MDCTNAPEEFCPEHKTYIFNTNIVFDRSGAVIDRYRKINLYYEPYTPALRPELGLFSTDFGVRFGHFICFDLMFQVPATQVVQKYNISDIIFSTMWYSEIPFLTAIQVQESYAYTMGVNLIAAGTNNILMGTSGSGIYSGKTGALISIMPGVSKTQLLVSRVPKRPGHPTFKWPGPIYDDPKAPDELLLNKDVHLQTSTSRLLRPGSQEFTLVDKDVRCVFRIKINITSDITKKVPHFRAFIKDGTSVYAHRQGGVVYCAVVACENEDVFSCPYRYEKGEKFTEFEELEIKMITYPNQYNKSLKCDNTVYYPTSLKCNKFPLRPQDFIYENSIKYVLDNVTGTHENKGHVEIFYRIRRPQNELISFALWGRAYLRDVHLKNGSLKESVLFLLCFCIITVCIFYYVYKVSFKHSKEAEYKYLKQIS
;
A
#
# COMPACT_ATOMS: atom_id res chain seq x y z
N MET A 1 25.83 -4.81 15.57
CA MET A 1 26.50 -6.12 15.59
C MET A 1 27.90 -5.91 15.06
N ASP A 2 28.90 -6.05 15.92
CA ASP A 2 30.30 -5.90 15.54
C ASP A 2 30.84 -7.25 15.02
N CYS A 3 31.10 -7.34 13.72
CA CYS A 3 31.62 -8.55 13.09
C CYS A 3 33.15 -8.69 13.15
N THR A 4 33.83 -7.91 13.99
CA THR A 4 35.25 -8.15 14.29
C THR A 4 35.44 -9.38 15.20
N ASN A 5 34.46 -9.70 16.04
CA ASN A 5 34.50 -10.84 16.96
C ASN A 5 33.10 -11.43 17.25
N ALA A 6 32.46 -12.00 16.22
CA ALA A 6 31.12 -12.61 16.33
C ALA A 6 31.06 -13.98 15.62
N PRO A 7 31.65 -15.04 16.20
CA PRO A 7 31.80 -16.34 15.52
C PRO A 7 30.48 -17.09 15.28
N GLU A 8 29.43 -16.80 16.05
CA GLU A 8 28.11 -17.43 15.94
C GLU A 8 27.16 -16.68 14.98
N GLU A 9 27.56 -15.51 14.48
CA GLU A 9 26.75 -14.70 13.58
C GLU A 9 27.27 -14.80 12.14
N PHE A 10 26.36 -14.73 11.17
CA PHE A 10 26.76 -14.62 9.76
C PHE A 10 27.30 -13.22 9.49
N CYS A 11 28.61 -13.12 9.27
CA CYS A 11 29.34 -11.88 9.06
C CYS A 11 30.07 -11.90 7.70
N PRO A 12 29.45 -11.38 6.62
CA PRO A 12 30.07 -11.43 5.30
C PRO A 12 31.28 -10.49 5.16
N GLU A 13 31.41 -9.50 6.05
CA GLU A 13 32.55 -8.58 6.12
C GLU A 13 32.86 -8.24 7.59
N HIS A 14 34.13 -7.96 7.89
CA HIS A 14 34.60 -7.52 9.22
C HIS A 14 34.28 -6.05 9.49
N LYS A 15 32.99 -5.74 9.65
CA LYS A 15 32.51 -4.39 9.97
C LYS A 15 31.33 -4.41 10.95
N THR A 16 30.96 -3.25 11.45
CA THR A 16 29.75 -3.13 12.26
C THR A 16 28.50 -3.00 11.37
N TYR A 17 27.50 -3.84 11.63
CA TYR A 17 26.19 -3.77 11.01
C TYR A 17 25.15 -3.21 11.99
N ILE A 18 24.30 -2.31 11.49
CA ILE A 18 23.18 -1.71 12.22
C ILE A 18 21.89 -2.16 11.55
N PHE A 19 20.97 -2.77 12.30
CA PHE A 19 19.74 -3.36 11.78
C PHE A 19 18.51 -2.73 12.45
N ASN A 20 17.44 -2.53 11.67
CA ASN A 20 16.11 -2.37 12.23
C ASN A 20 15.63 -3.73 12.76
N THR A 21 15.32 -3.82 14.06
CA THR A 21 15.19 -5.11 14.76
C THR A 21 13.98 -5.14 15.70
N ASN A 22 13.13 -6.16 15.57
CA ASN A 22 12.17 -6.54 16.61
C ASN A 22 12.86 -7.49 17.60
N ILE A 23 12.58 -7.31 18.89
CA ILE A 23 13.05 -8.18 19.97
C ILE A 23 11.84 -8.65 20.76
N VAL A 24 11.75 -9.96 21.00
CA VAL A 24 10.66 -10.56 21.78
C VAL A 24 11.21 -11.03 23.12
N PHE A 25 10.61 -10.52 24.19
CA PHE A 25 10.92 -10.92 25.57
C PHE A 25 9.80 -11.81 26.11
N ASP A 26 10.14 -12.87 26.83
CA ASP A 26 9.17 -13.66 27.57
C ASP A 26 8.84 -13.05 28.95
N ARG A 27 8.00 -13.73 29.74
CA ARG A 27 7.60 -13.26 31.07
C ARG A 27 8.74 -13.21 32.10
N SER A 28 9.83 -13.94 31.86
CA SER A 28 11.04 -13.90 32.69
C SER A 28 11.98 -12.76 32.31
N GLY A 29 11.70 -12.07 31.19
CA GLY A 29 12.59 -11.06 30.60
C GLY A 29 13.67 -11.64 29.70
N ALA A 30 13.62 -12.93 29.36
CA ALA A 30 14.56 -13.54 28.43
C ALA A 30 14.24 -13.17 26.98
N VAL A 31 15.26 -12.89 26.17
CA VAL A 31 15.10 -12.69 24.72
C VAL A 31 14.87 -14.05 24.06
N ILE A 32 13.66 -14.28 23.57
CA ILE A 32 13.25 -15.55 22.96
C ILE A 32 13.23 -15.52 21.43
N ASP A 33 13.24 -14.33 20.83
CA ASP A 33 13.41 -14.17 19.38
C ASP A 33 13.91 -12.77 19.00
N ARG A 34 14.63 -12.69 17.87
CA ARG A 34 15.12 -11.43 17.28
C ARG A 34 14.88 -11.48 15.78
N TYR A 35 14.17 -10.49 15.24
CA TYR A 35 13.93 -10.38 13.80
C TYR A 35 14.56 -9.11 13.26
N ARG A 36 15.45 -9.26 12.28
CA ARG A 36 16.06 -8.14 11.54
C ARG A 36 15.22 -7.87 10.29
N LYS A 37 14.81 -6.62 10.07
CA LYS A 37 13.97 -6.23 8.93
C LYS A 37 14.62 -6.63 7.61
N ILE A 38 13.86 -7.31 6.75
CA ILE A 38 14.35 -7.79 5.45
C ILE A 38 14.19 -6.69 4.40
N ASN A 39 13.01 -6.07 4.34
CA ASN A 39 12.67 -5.11 3.30
C ASN A 39 12.70 -3.68 3.84
N LEU A 40 13.87 -3.03 3.75
CA LEU A 40 14.01 -1.62 4.12
C LEU A 40 13.21 -0.72 3.16
N TYR A 41 12.69 0.38 3.71
CA TYR A 41 11.96 1.41 2.98
C TYR A 41 12.92 2.54 2.57
N TYR A 42 13.30 3.38 3.52
CA TYR A 42 14.30 4.46 3.36
C TYR A 42 15.30 4.49 4.53
N GLU A 43 15.29 3.48 5.40
CA GLU A 43 16.19 3.48 6.55
C GLU A 43 17.65 3.37 6.11
N PRO A 44 18.57 4.18 6.67
CA PRO A 44 20.01 4.12 6.39
C PRO A 44 20.68 2.98 7.17
N TYR A 45 20.03 1.81 7.23
CA TYR A 45 20.46 0.64 7.98
C TYR A 45 20.80 -0.52 7.05
N THR A 46 21.38 -1.56 7.62
CA THR A 46 21.65 -2.81 6.90
C THR A 46 20.35 -3.63 6.85
N PRO A 47 19.93 -4.15 5.69
CA PRO A 47 18.89 -5.16 5.64
C PRO A 47 19.38 -6.46 6.31
N ALA A 48 18.48 -7.36 6.66
CA ALA A 48 18.87 -8.67 7.18
C ALA A 48 19.89 -9.36 6.24
N LEU A 49 21.01 -9.82 6.79
CA LEU A 49 22.09 -10.45 6.01
C LEU A 49 21.66 -11.82 5.45
N ARG A 50 20.70 -12.45 6.11
CA ARG A 50 19.94 -13.61 5.63
C ARG A 50 18.45 -13.36 5.88
N PRO A 51 17.54 -13.84 5.02
CA PRO A 51 16.10 -13.67 5.21
C PRO A 51 15.56 -14.63 6.28
N GLU A 52 16.06 -14.51 7.50
CA GLU A 52 15.60 -15.26 8.67
C GLU A 52 14.22 -14.78 9.08
N LEU A 53 13.31 -15.72 9.31
CA LEU A 53 11.90 -15.43 9.59
C LEU A 53 11.68 -15.36 11.11
N GLY A 54 11.05 -14.29 11.58
CA GLY A 54 10.75 -14.08 13.00
C GLY A 54 9.62 -14.99 13.47
N LEU A 55 9.93 -15.92 14.38
CA LEU A 55 9.00 -16.94 14.87
C LEU A 55 9.28 -17.22 16.34
N PHE A 56 8.25 -17.21 17.18
CA PHE A 56 8.39 -17.59 18.59
C PHE A 56 7.14 -18.30 19.12
N SER A 57 7.31 -19.10 20.16
CA SER A 57 6.20 -19.80 20.83
C SER A 57 5.92 -19.18 22.18
N THR A 58 4.66 -19.18 22.59
CA THR A 58 4.23 -18.63 23.88
C THR A 58 3.78 -19.72 24.84
N ASP A 59 3.80 -19.40 26.14
CA ASP A 59 3.31 -20.25 27.23
C ASP A 59 1.78 -20.46 27.21
N PHE A 60 1.05 -19.63 26.47
CA PHE A 60 -0.39 -19.79 26.23
C PHE A 60 -0.70 -20.59 24.94
N GLY A 61 0.30 -21.24 24.36
CA GLY A 61 0.13 -22.21 23.27
C GLY A 61 -0.23 -21.58 21.93
N VAL A 62 0.31 -20.39 21.64
CA VAL A 62 0.23 -19.75 20.32
C VAL A 62 1.66 -19.60 19.80
N ARG A 63 1.85 -19.90 18.52
CA ARG A 63 3.11 -19.62 17.83
C ARG A 63 2.91 -18.40 16.95
N PHE A 64 3.68 -17.35 17.23
CA PHE A 64 3.61 -16.11 16.48
C PHE A 64 4.64 -16.08 15.37
N GLY A 65 4.28 -15.43 14.28
CA GLY A 65 5.21 -14.82 13.36
C GLY A 65 5.32 -13.33 13.63
N HIS A 66 6.42 -12.70 13.25
CA HIS A 66 6.52 -11.25 13.30
C HIS A 66 7.47 -10.69 12.26
N PHE A 67 7.15 -9.48 11.81
CA PHE A 67 7.92 -8.73 10.83
C PHE A 67 7.58 -7.23 10.92
N ILE A 68 8.26 -6.39 10.15
CA ILE A 68 8.29 -4.94 10.39
C ILE A 68 7.84 -4.15 9.16
N CYS A 69 6.82 -3.32 9.32
CA CYS A 69 6.43 -2.28 8.37
C CYS A 69 6.41 -2.76 6.91
N PHE A 70 7.31 -2.23 6.06
CA PHE A 70 7.38 -2.50 4.63
C PHE A 70 7.54 -3.98 4.27
N ASP A 71 7.98 -4.84 5.19
CA ASP A 71 7.94 -6.30 5.03
C ASP A 71 6.56 -6.84 4.63
N LEU A 72 5.46 -6.19 5.08
CA LEU A 72 4.08 -6.54 4.74
C LEU A 72 3.84 -6.56 3.22
N MET A 73 4.61 -5.76 2.47
CA MET A 73 4.48 -5.64 1.03
C MET A 73 5.14 -6.79 0.27
N PHE A 74 5.92 -7.66 0.90
CA PHE A 74 6.76 -8.62 0.16
C PHE A 74 6.43 -10.07 0.49
N GLN A 75 6.73 -10.96 -0.47
CA GLN A 75 6.56 -12.40 -0.31
C GLN A 75 7.29 -12.92 0.93
N VAL A 76 8.51 -12.42 1.13
CA VAL A 76 9.37 -12.71 2.27
C VAL A 76 9.49 -11.44 3.11
N PRO A 77 9.08 -11.45 4.38
CA PRO A 77 8.55 -12.57 5.15
C PRO A 77 7.02 -12.74 5.08
N ALA A 78 6.26 -11.73 4.66
CA ALA A 78 4.85 -11.60 5.06
C ALA A 78 3.95 -12.73 4.54
N THR A 79 4.15 -13.20 3.30
CA THR A 79 3.42 -14.34 2.77
C THR A 79 4.03 -15.66 3.26
N GLN A 80 5.37 -15.73 3.27
CA GLN A 80 6.12 -16.93 3.58
C GLN A 80 5.89 -17.43 5.01
N VAL A 81 5.91 -16.55 6.01
CA VAL A 81 5.75 -16.92 7.42
C VAL A 81 4.44 -17.68 7.65
N VAL A 82 3.35 -17.16 7.08
CA VAL A 82 2.01 -17.75 7.23
C VAL A 82 1.94 -19.09 6.51
N GLN A 83 2.26 -19.13 5.21
CA GLN A 83 2.01 -20.30 4.38
C GLN A 83 3.03 -21.43 4.62
N LYS A 84 4.31 -21.11 4.84
CA LYS A 84 5.36 -22.12 5.05
C LYS A 84 5.22 -22.82 6.40
N TYR A 85 4.84 -22.09 7.45
CA TYR A 85 4.84 -22.60 8.82
C TYR A 85 3.45 -22.72 9.44
N ASN A 86 2.39 -22.46 8.67
CA ASN A 86 1.01 -22.49 9.13
C ASN A 86 0.77 -21.60 10.37
N ILE A 87 1.32 -20.38 10.33
CA ILE A 87 1.20 -19.41 11.41
C ILE A 87 -0.14 -18.68 11.31
N SER A 88 -0.91 -18.67 12.39
CA SER A 88 -2.22 -18.01 12.48
C SER A 88 -2.19 -16.65 13.17
N ASP A 89 -1.08 -16.27 13.79
CA ASP A 89 -0.98 -15.10 14.64
C ASP A 89 0.29 -14.31 14.34
N ILE A 90 0.14 -13.03 14.00
CA ILE A 90 1.21 -12.17 13.54
C ILE A 90 1.33 -10.92 14.42
N ILE A 91 2.55 -10.62 14.88
CA ILE A 91 2.90 -9.32 15.44
C ILE A 91 3.50 -8.45 14.34
N PHE A 92 3.02 -7.20 14.24
CA PHE A 92 3.43 -6.27 13.20
C PHE A 92 3.72 -4.89 13.80
N SER A 93 5.00 -4.56 13.95
CA SER A 93 5.45 -3.22 14.33
C SER A 93 5.61 -2.35 13.08
N THR A 94 5.18 -1.09 13.12
CA THR A 94 5.21 -0.27 11.92
C THR A 94 5.30 1.23 12.16
N MET A 95 6.01 1.91 11.25
CA MET A 95 5.86 3.34 10.99
C MET A 95 5.40 3.44 9.53
N TRP A 96 4.09 3.26 9.33
CA TRP A 96 3.52 3.11 8.00
C TRP A 96 3.17 4.46 7.40
N TYR A 97 3.76 4.80 6.25
CA TYR A 97 3.42 5.99 5.48
C TYR A 97 2.18 5.69 4.65
N SER A 98 1.03 6.19 5.08
CA SER A 98 -0.24 5.86 4.45
C SER A 98 -0.38 6.50 3.08
N GLU A 99 -0.74 5.70 2.08
CA GLU A 99 -0.94 6.13 0.70
C GLU A 99 -2.32 5.71 0.20
N ILE A 100 -3.10 6.67 -0.31
CA ILE A 100 -4.37 6.41 -0.98
C ILE A 100 -4.12 6.07 -2.45
N PRO A 101 -4.92 5.17 -3.05
CA PRO A 101 -6.18 4.63 -2.51
C PRO A 101 -6.10 3.23 -1.87
N PHE A 102 -4.94 2.57 -1.88
CA PHE A 102 -4.84 1.13 -1.53
C PHE A 102 -4.09 0.82 -0.24
N LEU A 103 -3.20 1.71 0.21
CA LEU A 103 -2.14 1.42 1.17
C LEU A 103 -2.20 2.34 2.38
N THR A 104 -3.41 2.71 2.84
CA THR A 104 -3.54 3.31 4.16
C THR A 104 -3.30 2.24 5.24
N ALA A 105 -2.72 2.62 6.38
CA ALA A 105 -2.25 1.66 7.37
C ALA A 105 -3.32 0.65 7.79
N ILE A 106 -4.49 1.10 8.22
CA ILE A 106 -5.56 0.21 8.67
C ILE A 106 -6.19 -0.61 7.53
N GLN A 107 -6.24 -0.05 6.31
CA GLN A 107 -6.76 -0.74 5.12
C GLN A 107 -5.88 -1.93 4.74
N VAL A 108 -4.56 -1.73 4.64
CA VAL A 108 -3.64 -2.81 4.24
C VAL A 108 -3.46 -3.84 5.34
N GLN A 109 -3.46 -3.42 6.62
CA GLN A 109 -3.39 -4.32 7.76
C GLN A 109 -4.62 -5.22 7.84
N GLU A 110 -5.83 -4.66 7.73
CA GLU A 110 -7.06 -5.43 7.77
C GLU A 110 -7.18 -6.35 6.56
N SER A 111 -6.84 -5.86 5.36
CA SER A 111 -6.89 -6.69 4.16
C SER A 111 -5.88 -7.82 4.18
N TYR A 112 -4.67 -7.61 4.75
CA TYR A 112 -3.70 -8.68 4.94
C TYR A 112 -4.23 -9.74 5.89
N ALA A 113 -4.76 -9.34 7.06
CA ALA A 113 -5.34 -10.27 8.02
C ALA A 113 -6.49 -11.08 7.40
N TYR A 114 -7.36 -10.41 6.63
CA TYR A 114 -8.47 -11.02 5.91
C TYR A 114 -8.00 -12.06 4.88
N THR A 115 -7.07 -11.67 3.98
CA THR A 115 -6.60 -12.53 2.89
C THR A 115 -5.78 -13.71 3.39
N MET A 116 -4.89 -13.48 4.37
CA MET A 116 -4.02 -14.52 4.92
C MET A 116 -4.73 -15.40 5.95
N GLY A 117 -5.92 -15.00 6.42
CA GLY A 117 -6.69 -15.75 7.41
C GLY A 117 -6.04 -15.78 8.79
N VAL A 118 -5.39 -14.69 9.19
CA VAL A 118 -4.59 -14.60 10.44
C VAL A 118 -5.15 -13.57 11.42
N ASN A 119 -4.80 -13.72 12.69
CA ASN A 119 -4.81 -12.62 13.63
C ASN A 119 -3.59 -11.73 13.36
N LEU A 120 -3.81 -10.42 13.25
CA LEU A 120 -2.74 -9.43 13.07
C LEU A 120 -2.83 -8.41 14.20
N ILE A 121 -1.76 -8.28 14.98
CA ILE A 121 -1.61 -7.25 16.02
C ILE A 121 -0.64 -6.21 15.47
N ALA A 122 -1.18 -5.09 15.00
CA ALA A 122 -0.44 -4.01 14.37
C ALA A 122 -0.27 -2.81 15.33
N ALA A 123 0.99 -2.52 15.67
CA ALA A 123 1.37 -1.36 16.47
C ALA A 123 2.06 -0.32 15.58
N GLY A 124 1.34 0.77 15.29
CA GLY A 124 1.77 1.85 14.41
C GLY A 124 2.21 3.10 15.17
N THR A 125 3.26 3.75 14.69
CA THR A 125 3.63 5.11 15.11
C THR A 125 2.52 6.11 14.77
N ASN A 126 2.37 7.14 15.60
CA ASN A 126 1.51 8.29 15.32
C ASN A 126 2.37 9.55 15.10
N ASN A 127 2.54 9.93 13.84
CA ASN A 127 3.07 11.21 13.40
C ASN A 127 2.28 11.64 12.15
N ILE A 128 1.24 12.44 12.40
CA ILE A 128 0.23 12.85 11.42
C ILE A 128 0.80 13.66 10.24
N LEU A 129 1.86 14.44 10.49
CA LEU A 129 2.51 15.28 9.48
C LEU A 129 3.34 14.46 8.49
N MET A 130 3.71 13.24 8.85
CA MET A 130 4.38 12.29 7.97
C MET A 130 3.40 11.27 7.35
N GLY A 131 2.10 11.45 7.58
CA GLY A 131 1.07 10.50 7.17
C GLY A 131 1.16 9.13 7.84
N THR A 132 1.75 9.11 9.04
CA THR A 132 1.89 7.89 9.84
C THR A 132 0.86 7.89 10.96
N SER A 133 -0.13 7.03 10.82
CA SER A 133 -1.22 6.83 11.78
C SER A 133 -1.90 5.51 11.42
N GLY A 134 -2.42 4.78 12.42
CA GLY A 134 -3.07 3.50 12.19
C GLY A 134 -2.49 2.38 13.04
N SER A 135 -3.27 1.90 14.00
CA SER A 135 -2.97 0.71 14.81
C SER A 135 -4.24 -0.14 14.93
N GLY A 136 -4.09 -1.44 15.14
CA GLY A 136 -5.25 -2.30 15.31
C GLY A 136 -4.93 -3.76 15.60
N ILE A 137 -5.96 -4.46 16.02
CA ILE A 137 -6.01 -5.91 16.20
C ILE A 137 -7.08 -6.43 15.27
N TYR A 138 -6.68 -7.26 14.32
CA TYR A 138 -7.54 -7.80 13.25
C TYR A 138 -7.60 -9.32 13.37
N SER A 139 -8.70 -9.94 12.94
CA SER A 139 -8.87 -11.39 13.00
C SER A 139 -9.52 -11.94 11.74
N GLY A 140 -8.72 -12.37 10.78
CA GLY A 140 -9.18 -13.06 9.56
C GLY A 140 -10.38 -12.36 8.90
N LYS A 141 -11.41 -13.16 8.59
CA LYS A 141 -12.66 -12.67 7.98
C LYS A 141 -13.56 -11.86 8.93
N THR A 142 -13.24 -11.76 10.22
CA THR A 142 -13.97 -10.87 11.14
C THR A 142 -13.60 -9.40 10.91
N GLY A 143 -12.39 -9.11 10.43
CA GLY A 143 -11.88 -7.75 10.29
C GLY A 143 -11.33 -7.21 11.60
N ALA A 144 -11.45 -5.89 11.82
CA ALA A 144 -10.95 -5.23 13.02
C ALA A 144 -11.73 -5.62 14.29
N LEU A 145 -11.04 -6.28 15.24
CA LEU A 145 -11.52 -6.43 16.62
C LEU A 145 -11.47 -5.11 17.37
N ILE A 146 -10.42 -4.33 17.13
CA ILE A 146 -10.27 -2.93 17.54
C ILE A 146 -9.24 -2.28 16.60
N SER A 147 -9.48 -1.06 16.15
CA SER A 147 -8.51 -0.31 15.36
C SER A 147 -8.70 1.18 15.52
N ILE A 148 -7.69 1.98 15.23
CA ILE A 148 -7.78 3.43 15.24
C ILE A 148 -6.84 4.03 14.20
N MET A 149 -7.26 5.10 13.55
CA MET A 149 -6.44 5.89 12.64
C MET A 149 -6.72 7.37 12.88
N PRO A 150 -6.18 7.94 13.97
CA PRO A 150 -6.53 9.29 14.38
C PRO A 150 -6.03 10.35 13.38
N GLY A 151 -6.87 11.36 13.15
CA GLY A 151 -6.59 12.57 12.37
C GLY A 151 -5.69 13.59 13.08
N VAL A 152 -5.50 13.45 14.39
CA VAL A 152 -4.64 14.31 15.22
C VAL A 152 -3.59 13.48 15.96
N SER A 153 -2.60 14.16 16.54
CA SER A 153 -1.57 13.50 17.35
C SER A 153 -2.20 12.80 18.54
N LYS A 154 -1.92 11.51 18.70
CA LYS A 154 -2.54 10.67 19.73
C LYS A 154 -1.65 9.49 20.09
N THR A 155 -1.45 9.29 21.38
CA THR A 155 -0.90 8.06 21.95
C THR A 155 -2.04 7.27 22.59
N GLN A 156 -2.18 5.99 22.22
CA GLN A 156 -3.28 5.17 22.72
C GLN A 156 -2.89 3.69 22.84
N LEU A 157 -3.27 3.07 23.96
CA LEU A 157 -3.25 1.63 24.15
C LEU A 157 -4.56 1.02 23.63
N LEU A 158 -4.46 0.00 22.78
CA LEU A 158 -5.60 -0.79 22.32
C LEU A 158 -5.58 -2.16 23.00
N VAL A 159 -6.70 -2.56 23.58
CA VAL A 159 -6.85 -3.86 24.24
C VAL A 159 -8.07 -4.56 23.67
N SER A 160 -7.90 -5.80 23.24
CA SER A 160 -9.01 -6.66 22.82
C SER A 160 -8.68 -8.13 23.08
N ARG A 161 -9.72 -8.95 23.28
CA ARG A 161 -9.57 -10.40 23.34
C ARG A 161 -9.38 -10.91 21.91
N VAL A 162 -8.42 -11.81 21.69
CA VAL A 162 -8.10 -12.37 20.36
C VAL A 162 -8.45 -13.85 20.33
N PRO A 163 -9.20 -14.35 19.33
CA PRO A 163 -9.52 -15.77 19.25
C PRO A 163 -8.31 -16.55 18.74
N LYS A 164 -7.98 -17.70 19.36
CA LYS A 164 -6.90 -18.58 18.85
C LYS A 164 -7.16 -19.13 17.44
N ARG A 165 -8.42 -19.11 16.99
CA ARG A 165 -8.81 -19.42 15.61
C ARG A 165 -9.24 -18.12 14.93
N PRO A 166 -8.42 -17.55 14.04
CA PRO A 166 -8.75 -16.30 13.36
C PRO A 166 -10.10 -16.35 12.67
N GLY A 167 -10.84 -15.23 12.68
CA GLY A 167 -12.15 -15.14 12.02
C GLY A 167 -13.33 -15.73 12.79
N HIS A 168 -13.10 -16.36 13.95
CA HIS A 168 -14.13 -17.04 14.74
C HIS A 168 -14.19 -16.56 16.21
N PRO A 169 -14.42 -15.27 16.47
CA PRO A 169 -14.63 -14.77 17.84
C PRO A 169 -15.94 -15.32 18.43
N THR A 170 -15.87 -15.80 19.67
CA THR A 170 -17.04 -16.29 20.45
C THR A 170 -17.53 -15.26 21.48
N PHE A 171 -17.03 -14.03 21.38
CA PHE A 171 -17.25 -12.94 22.32
C PHE A 171 -17.58 -11.68 21.54
N LYS A 172 -18.15 -10.66 22.21
CA LYS A 172 -18.33 -9.33 21.62
C LYS A 172 -16.99 -8.57 21.63
N TRP A 173 -16.72 -7.79 20.60
CA TRP A 173 -15.54 -6.94 20.49
C TRP A 173 -15.91 -5.48 20.22
N PRO A 174 -15.03 -4.51 20.55
CA PRO A 174 -15.33 -3.08 20.39
C PRO A 174 -15.50 -2.62 18.94
N GLY A 175 -14.70 -3.17 18.03
CA GLY A 175 -14.60 -2.69 16.65
C GLY A 175 -13.77 -1.40 16.52
N PRO A 176 -13.75 -0.80 15.33
CA PRO A 176 -12.98 0.41 15.06
C PRO A 176 -13.40 1.60 15.93
N ILE A 177 -12.41 2.36 16.41
CA ILE A 177 -12.56 3.63 17.10
C ILE A 177 -12.45 4.75 16.06
N TYR A 178 -13.54 5.49 15.87
CA TYR A 178 -13.58 6.62 14.95
C TYR A 178 -13.23 7.92 15.67
N ASP A 179 -12.66 8.86 14.92
CA ASP A 179 -12.51 10.23 15.39
C ASP A 179 -13.88 10.90 15.58
N ASP A 180 -13.93 11.86 16.51
CA ASP A 180 -15.07 12.76 16.63
C ASP A 180 -15.27 13.48 15.29
N PRO A 181 -16.47 13.44 14.68
CA PRO A 181 -16.76 14.15 13.43
C PRO A 181 -16.47 15.66 13.47
N LYS A 182 -16.41 16.28 14.66
CA LYS A 182 -16.09 17.70 14.85
C LYS A 182 -14.59 17.95 15.06
N ALA A 183 -13.80 16.91 15.32
CA ALA A 183 -12.36 17.06 15.49
C ALA A 183 -11.69 17.38 14.14
N PRO A 184 -10.61 18.17 14.14
CA PRO A 184 -9.83 18.39 12.93
C PRO A 184 -9.21 17.08 12.43
N ASP A 185 -9.04 16.99 11.12
CA ASP A 185 -8.38 15.86 10.46
C ASP A 185 -7.13 16.34 9.74
N GLU A 186 -6.02 16.41 10.48
CA GLU A 186 -4.72 16.90 10.03
C GLU A 186 -3.82 15.77 9.50
N LEU A 187 -4.32 14.54 9.44
CA LEU A 187 -3.56 13.40 8.93
C LEU A 187 -3.33 13.55 7.43
N LEU A 188 -2.08 13.77 7.05
CA LEU A 188 -1.67 13.76 5.66
C LEU A 188 -1.71 12.33 5.11
N LEU A 189 -2.14 12.16 3.87
CA LEU A 189 -2.09 10.88 3.17
C LEU A 189 -1.37 11.09 1.85
N ASN A 190 -0.37 10.25 1.58
CA ASN A 190 0.30 10.23 0.29
C ASN A 190 -0.69 9.78 -0.80
N LYS A 191 -0.43 10.16 -2.05
CA LYS A 191 -1.25 9.79 -3.19
C LYS A 191 -0.45 8.90 -4.14
N ASP A 192 -1.05 7.80 -4.59
CA ASP A 192 -0.43 6.95 -5.60
C ASP A 192 -0.40 7.68 -6.96
N VAL A 193 0.79 8.17 -7.33
CA VAL A 193 1.05 8.85 -8.60
C VAL A 193 0.97 7.90 -9.81
N HIS A 194 1.06 6.59 -9.60
CA HIS A 194 1.05 5.61 -10.69
C HIS A 194 -0.36 5.36 -11.25
N LEU A 195 -1.42 5.78 -10.56
CA LEU A 195 -2.79 5.74 -11.08
C LEU A 195 -2.93 6.49 -12.40
N GLN A 196 -2.19 7.61 -12.55
CA GLN A 196 -2.27 8.50 -13.70
C GLN A 196 -1.81 7.84 -15.01
N THR A 197 -0.92 6.84 -14.90
CA THR A 197 -0.41 6.08 -16.05
C THR A 197 -1.19 4.80 -16.32
N SER A 198 -2.21 4.51 -15.51
CA SER A 198 -2.99 3.30 -15.62
C SER A 198 -4.18 3.48 -16.55
N THR A 199 -4.54 2.42 -17.28
CA THR A 199 -5.76 2.40 -18.09
C THR A 199 -6.97 2.67 -17.19
N SER A 200 -7.78 3.67 -17.55
CA SER A 200 -8.91 4.10 -16.73
C SER A 200 -10.13 4.51 -17.56
N ARG A 201 -11.30 4.48 -16.91
CA ARG A 201 -12.57 4.94 -17.47
C ARG A 201 -13.34 5.77 -16.45
N LEU A 202 -13.81 6.94 -16.87
CA LEU A 202 -14.71 7.77 -16.06
C LEU A 202 -16.06 7.09 -15.87
N LEU A 203 -16.56 7.11 -14.64
CA LEU A 203 -17.89 6.61 -14.29
C LEU A 203 -18.92 7.73 -14.39
N ARG A 204 -20.07 7.42 -14.99
CA ARG A 204 -21.22 8.32 -15.09
C ARG A 204 -22.34 7.89 -14.13
N PRO A 205 -23.31 8.74 -13.79
CA PRO A 205 -24.51 8.33 -13.08
C PRO A 205 -25.30 7.25 -13.85
N GLY A 206 -26.04 6.42 -13.13
CA GLY A 206 -26.82 5.31 -13.66
C GLY A 206 -26.07 3.98 -13.69
N SER A 207 -26.71 2.98 -14.30
CA SER A 207 -26.18 1.62 -14.45
C SER A 207 -25.17 1.55 -15.61
N GLN A 208 -24.02 0.95 -15.35
CA GLN A 208 -22.93 0.74 -16.30
C GLN A 208 -22.35 -0.65 -16.12
N GLU A 209 -22.17 -1.37 -17.24
CA GLU A 209 -21.40 -2.59 -17.31
C GLU A 209 -20.33 -2.44 -18.38
N PHE A 210 -19.07 -2.70 -18.03
CA PHE A 210 -17.97 -2.59 -18.97
C PHE A 210 -16.76 -3.42 -18.55
N THR A 211 -15.85 -3.61 -19.49
CA THR A 211 -14.60 -4.33 -19.28
C THR A 211 -13.40 -3.44 -19.57
N LEU A 212 -12.40 -3.47 -18.70
CA LEU A 212 -11.06 -2.93 -18.97
C LEU A 212 -10.07 -4.10 -19.08
N VAL A 213 -9.07 -3.94 -19.95
CA VAL A 213 -8.01 -4.93 -20.17
C VAL A 213 -6.66 -4.22 -20.13
N ASP A 214 -5.71 -4.80 -19.42
CA ASP A 214 -4.30 -4.41 -19.42
C ASP A 214 -3.47 -5.69 -19.38
N LYS A 215 -2.74 -5.94 -20.46
CA LYS A 215 -1.98 -7.19 -20.71
C LYS A 215 -2.84 -8.43 -20.45
N ASP A 216 -2.45 -9.26 -19.48
CA ASP A 216 -3.07 -10.56 -19.18
C ASP A 216 -4.21 -10.45 -18.15
N VAL A 217 -4.55 -9.22 -17.73
CA VAL A 217 -5.58 -8.98 -16.71
C VAL A 217 -6.78 -8.29 -17.34
N ARG A 218 -7.96 -8.78 -16.98
CA ARG A 218 -9.25 -8.25 -17.42
C ARG A 218 -10.13 -7.97 -16.21
N CYS A 219 -10.68 -6.76 -16.13
CA CYS A 219 -11.59 -6.35 -15.08
C CYS A 219 -12.97 -6.08 -15.68
N VAL A 220 -13.97 -6.85 -15.27
CA VAL A 220 -15.38 -6.58 -15.57
C VAL A 220 -15.97 -5.80 -14.40
N PHE A 221 -16.55 -4.65 -14.69
CA PHE A 221 -17.19 -3.76 -13.73
C PHE A 221 -18.70 -3.75 -13.97
N ARG A 222 -19.48 -3.93 -12.91
CA ARG A 222 -20.93 -3.66 -12.88
C ARG A 222 -21.20 -2.66 -11.78
N ILE A 223 -21.68 -1.49 -12.16
CA ILE A 223 -21.76 -0.34 -11.27
C ILE A 223 -23.07 0.39 -11.51
N LYS A 224 -23.78 0.71 -10.43
CA LYS A 224 -24.93 1.61 -10.46
C LYS A 224 -24.67 2.76 -9.50
N ILE A 225 -24.52 3.96 -10.07
CA ILE A 225 -24.23 5.19 -9.32
C ILE A 225 -25.47 6.06 -9.28
N ASN A 226 -25.86 6.48 -8.09
CA ASN A 226 -26.85 7.51 -7.86
C ASN A 226 -26.16 8.77 -7.33
N ILE A 227 -26.51 9.93 -7.88
CA ILE A 227 -26.01 11.22 -7.40
C ILE A 227 -27.18 12.03 -6.89
N THR A 228 -27.22 12.23 -5.58
CA THR A 228 -28.12 13.20 -4.95
C THR A 228 -27.54 14.61 -5.15
N SER A 229 -28.02 15.33 -6.15
CA SER A 229 -27.52 16.66 -6.48
C SER A 229 -28.10 17.73 -5.55
N ASP A 230 -27.23 18.41 -4.82
CA ASP A 230 -27.41 19.81 -4.44
C ASP A 230 -26.51 20.62 -5.38
N ILE A 231 -27.10 21.42 -6.28
CA ILE A 231 -26.38 22.14 -7.35
C ILE A 231 -25.29 23.07 -6.78
N THR A 232 -25.38 23.39 -5.49
CA THR A 232 -24.44 24.28 -4.80
C THR A 232 -23.20 23.58 -4.23
N LYS A 233 -23.12 22.24 -4.27
CA LYS A 233 -22.08 21.48 -3.57
C LYS A 233 -21.19 20.67 -4.50
N LYS A 234 -19.90 20.58 -4.13
CA LYS A 234 -18.89 19.80 -4.85
C LYS A 234 -19.19 18.31 -4.72
N VAL A 235 -19.28 17.62 -5.86
CA VAL A 235 -19.55 16.18 -5.95
C VAL A 235 -18.28 15.48 -6.42
N PRO A 236 -17.79 14.45 -5.73
CA PRO A 236 -16.63 13.69 -6.17
C PRO A 236 -16.96 12.90 -7.43
N HIS A 237 -16.03 12.93 -8.38
CA HIS A 237 -16.07 12.09 -9.57
C HIS A 237 -15.43 10.73 -9.26
N PHE A 238 -15.71 9.72 -10.08
CA PHE A 238 -15.13 8.39 -9.91
C PHE A 238 -14.62 7.84 -11.23
N ARG A 239 -13.48 7.13 -11.17
CA ARG A 239 -12.92 6.41 -12.31
C ARG A 239 -12.66 4.96 -11.94
N ALA A 240 -12.92 4.06 -12.87
CA ALA A 240 -12.43 2.69 -12.82
C ALA A 240 -11.02 2.62 -13.40
N PHE A 241 -10.15 1.82 -12.79
CA PHE A 241 -8.76 1.63 -13.16
C PHE A 241 -8.42 0.14 -13.27
N ILE A 242 -7.52 -0.18 -14.18
CA ILE A 242 -6.87 -1.49 -14.28
C ILE A 242 -5.35 -1.30 -14.41
N LYS A 243 -4.59 -2.21 -13.81
CA LYS A 243 -3.15 -2.31 -14.03
C LYS A 243 -2.69 -3.75 -13.95
N ASP A 244 -1.83 -4.15 -14.89
CA ASP A 244 -1.00 -5.34 -14.83
C ASP A 244 0.46 -4.96 -15.09
N GLY A 245 1.22 -4.68 -14.03
CA GLY A 245 2.57 -4.14 -14.21
C GLY A 245 3.35 -3.97 -12.93
N THR A 246 4.04 -2.84 -12.83
CA THR A 246 4.87 -2.49 -11.68
C THR A 246 4.60 -1.06 -11.22
N SER A 247 4.76 -0.82 -9.92
CA SER A 247 4.79 0.51 -9.32
C SER A 247 6.04 0.65 -8.47
N VAL A 248 6.51 1.88 -8.28
CA VAL A 248 7.70 2.16 -7.45
C VAL A 248 7.24 2.57 -6.05
N TYR A 249 7.68 1.82 -5.05
CA TYR A 249 7.46 2.13 -3.64
C TYR A 249 8.82 2.34 -2.98
N ALA A 250 9.04 3.54 -2.47
CA ALA A 250 10.37 4.00 -2.07
C ALA A 250 11.43 3.87 -3.18
N HIS A 251 12.35 2.94 -3.03
CA HIS A 251 13.39 2.59 -4.02
C HIS A 251 13.23 1.15 -4.53
N ARG A 252 12.02 0.59 -4.47
CA ARG A 252 11.70 -0.76 -4.91
C ARG A 252 10.65 -0.72 -5.98
N GLN A 253 10.93 -1.37 -7.10
CA GLN A 253 9.92 -1.62 -8.12
C GLN A 253 9.20 -2.90 -7.72
N GLY A 254 7.91 -2.78 -7.40
CA GLY A 254 7.06 -3.91 -7.01
C GLY A 254 6.08 -4.29 -8.11
N GLY A 255 5.90 -5.58 -8.34
CA GLY A 255 4.85 -6.10 -9.20
C GLY A 255 3.48 -5.85 -8.60
N VAL A 256 2.62 -5.14 -9.32
CA VAL A 256 1.26 -4.81 -8.90
C VAL A 256 0.24 -5.19 -9.96
N VAL A 257 -0.89 -5.71 -9.51
CA VAL A 257 -2.05 -5.99 -10.34
C VAL A 257 -3.28 -5.46 -9.64
N TYR A 258 -4.11 -4.66 -10.31
CA TYR A 258 -5.36 -4.24 -9.68
C TYR A 258 -6.51 -3.98 -10.66
N CYS A 259 -7.72 -4.11 -10.12
CA CYS A 259 -8.96 -3.55 -10.62
C CYS A 259 -9.49 -2.63 -9.52
N ALA A 260 -9.77 -1.35 -9.81
CA ALA A 260 -10.16 -0.40 -8.77
C ALA A 260 -11.22 0.58 -9.25
N VAL A 261 -12.08 1.03 -8.35
CA VAL A 261 -12.88 2.25 -8.49
C VAL A 261 -12.34 3.26 -7.46
N VAL A 262 -12.01 4.47 -7.92
CA VAL A 262 -11.31 5.49 -7.12
C VAL A 262 -11.95 6.85 -7.32
N ALA A 263 -12.12 7.59 -6.24
CA ALA A 263 -12.60 8.97 -6.24
C ALA A 263 -11.57 9.94 -6.82
N CYS A 264 -12.07 10.97 -7.51
CA CYS A 264 -11.32 11.99 -8.23
C CYS A 264 -11.96 13.35 -7.96
N GLU A 265 -11.16 14.41 -7.96
CA GLU A 265 -11.66 15.75 -7.69
C GLU A 265 -12.50 16.29 -8.85
N ASN A 266 -12.14 15.89 -10.07
CA ASN A 266 -12.83 16.23 -11.30
C ASN A 266 -12.76 15.06 -12.29
N GLU A 267 -13.21 15.27 -13.54
CA GLU A 267 -13.22 14.22 -14.56
C GLU A 267 -11.81 13.76 -15.01
N ASP A 268 -10.78 14.57 -14.76
CA ASP A 268 -9.40 14.29 -15.15
C ASP A 268 -8.78 13.19 -14.27
N VAL A 269 -8.07 12.26 -14.92
CA VAL A 269 -7.32 11.18 -14.26
C VAL A 269 -6.23 11.71 -13.33
N PHE A 270 -5.63 12.88 -13.65
CA PHE A 270 -4.59 13.51 -12.83
C PHE A 270 -5.12 13.99 -11.47
N SER A 271 -6.45 14.16 -11.35
CA SER A 271 -7.10 14.54 -10.10
C SER A 271 -7.35 13.37 -9.13
N CYS A 272 -7.11 12.14 -9.57
CA CYS A 272 -7.22 10.93 -8.77
C CYS A 272 -5.86 10.58 -8.14
N PRO A 273 -5.82 10.05 -6.91
CA PRO A 273 -6.94 9.85 -5.99
C PRO A 273 -7.31 11.14 -5.23
N TYR A 274 -8.61 11.34 -4.99
CA TYR A 274 -9.15 12.46 -4.22
C TYR A 274 -9.75 11.99 -2.90
N ARG A 275 -9.27 12.56 -1.79
CA ARG A 275 -9.86 12.39 -0.46
C ARG A 275 -10.85 13.52 -0.23
N TYR A 276 -12.11 13.26 -0.52
CA TYR A 276 -13.20 14.20 -0.29
C TYR A 276 -13.70 14.14 1.15
N GLU A 277 -14.31 15.23 1.61
CA GLU A 277 -14.83 15.39 2.95
C GLU A 277 -16.24 14.81 3.11
N LYS A 278 -16.70 14.63 4.36
CA LYS A 278 -18.05 14.11 4.62
C LYS A 278 -19.16 15.01 4.06
N GLY A 279 -18.91 16.31 3.89
CA GLY A 279 -19.84 17.24 3.28
C GLY A 279 -20.05 17.02 1.77
N GLU A 280 -19.18 16.24 1.12
CA GLU A 280 -19.18 15.96 -0.32
C GLU A 280 -19.79 14.58 -0.66
N LYS A 281 -20.50 13.93 0.28
CA LYS A 281 -21.09 12.59 0.13
C LYS A 281 -22.38 12.57 -0.71
N PHE A 282 -22.28 12.98 -1.96
CA PHE A 282 -23.43 13.03 -2.89
C PHE A 282 -23.53 11.80 -3.79
N THR A 283 -22.47 11.01 -3.89
CA THR A 283 -22.39 9.83 -4.75
C THR A 283 -22.65 8.56 -3.94
N GLU A 284 -23.71 7.84 -4.28
CA GLU A 284 -24.04 6.53 -3.72
C GLU A 284 -23.84 5.44 -4.77
N PHE A 285 -23.09 4.41 -4.40
CA PHE A 285 -22.99 3.16 -5.15
C PHE A 285 -24.10 2.23 -4.68
N GLU A 286 -25.19 2.15 -5.44
CA GLU A 286 -26.26 1.18 -5.20
C GLU A 286 -25.80 -0.24 -5.56
N GLU A 287 -24.97 -0.34 -6.60
CA GLU A 287 -24.30 -1.56 -7.05
C GLU A 287 -22.84 -1.23 -7.38
N LEU A 288 -21.92 -2.08 -6.90
CA LEU A 288 -20.50 -2.01 -7.23
C LEU A 288 -19.91 -3.41 -7.14
N GLU A 289 -19.61 -3.97 -8.30
CA GLU A 289 -19.04 -5.30 -8.49
C GLU A 289 -17.83 -5.22 -9.42
N ILE A 290 -16.76 -5.86 -9.01
CA ILE A 290 -15.52 -6.02 -9.76
C ILE A 290 -15.24 -7.52 -9.89
N LYS A 291 -15.18 -8.01 -11.12
CA LYS A 291 -14.68 -9.34 -11.45
C LYS A 291 -13.33 -9.21 -12.17
N MET A 292 -12.26 -9.64 -11.51
CA MET A 292 -10.92 -9.75 -12.08
C MET A 292 -10.73 -11.15 -12.65
N ILE A 293 -10.31 -11.22 -13.90
CA ILE A 293 -9.80 -12.43 -14.55
C ILE A 293 -8.30 -12.23 -14.72
N THR A 294 -7.49 -13.08 -14.11
CA THR A 294 -6.03 -12.95 -14.04
C THR A 294 -5.36 -14.32 -14.18
N TYR A 295 -4.04 -14.35 -14.16
CA TYR A 295 -3.25 -15.56 -14.37
C TYR A 295 -3.34 -16.51 -13.16
N PRO A 296 -3.07 -17.83 -13.38
CA PRO A 296 -2.97 -18.82 -12.31
C PRO A 296 -2.04 -18.36 -11.20
N ASN A 297 -2.46 -18.60 -9.94
CA ASN A 297 -1.55 -18.40 -8.82
C ASN A 297 -0.35 -19.34 -8.97
N GLN A 298 0.86 -18.77 -8.99
CA GLN A 298 2.08 -19.54 -9.11
C GLN A 298 2.63 -19.81 -7.70
N TYR A 299 2.90 -21.07 -7.37
CA TYR A 299 3.44 -21.43 -6.06
C TYR A 299 4.97 -21.55 -6.11
N ASN A 300 5.66 -20.87 -5.19
CA ASN A 300 7.10 -20.97 -5.03
C ASN A 300 7.46 -22.19 -4.18
N LYS A 301 7.95 -23.27 -4.80
CA LYS A 301 8.32 -24.51 -4.10
C LYS A 301 9.45 -24.31 -3.09
N SER A 302 10.43 -23.45 -3.39
CA SER A 302 11.59 -23.19 -2.54
C SER A 302 11.21 -22.37 -1.30
N LEU A 303 10.42 -21.33 -1.49
CA LEU A 303 9.95 -20.48 -0.40
C LEU A 303 8.75 -21.09 0.35
N LYS A 304 8.04 -22.04 -0.27
CA LYS A 304 6.80 -22.66 0.23
C LYS A 304 5.68 -21.63 0.45
N CYS A 305 5.48 -20.76 -0.53
CA CYS A 305 4.44 -19.75 -0.52
C CYS A 305 4.09 -19.27 -1.93
N ASP A 306 2.97 -18.56 -2.05
CA ASP A 306 2.43 -18.05 -3.29
C ASP A 306 3.27 -16.89 -3.83
N ASN A 307 3.46 -16.86 -5.15
CA ASN A 307 4.10 -15.77 -5.89
C ASN A 307 3.14 -14.61 -6.18
N THR A 308 1.84 -14.82 -6.01
CA THR A 308 0.84 -13.78 -6.22
C THR A 308 -0.22 -13.83 -5.14
N VAL A 309 -0.52 -12.68 -4.54
CA VAL A 309 -1.58 -12.56 -3.52
C VAL A 309 -2.45 -11.35 -3.83
N TYR A 310 -3.76 -11.52 -3.70
CA TYR A 310 -4.75 -10.47 -3.96
C TYR A 310 -5.51 -10.11 -2.68
N TYR A 311 -5.73 -8.82 -2.51
CA TYR A 311 -6.22 -8.18 -1.31
C TYR A 311 -7.50 -7.38 -1.65
N PRO A 312 -8.66 -7.69 -1.06
CA PRO A 312 -9.84 -6.85 -1.18
C PRO A 312 -9.63 -5.59 -0.33
N THR A 313 -9.29 -4.47 -0.97
CA THR A 313 -9.08 -3.20 -0.29
C THR A 313 -10.26 -2.25 -0.55
N SER A 314 -10.59 -1.46 0.45
CA SER A 314 -11.53 -0.35 0.30
C SER A 314 -11.15 0.75 1.27
N LEU A 315 -11.53 1.98 0.94
CA LEU A 315 -11.29 3.13 1.78
C LEU A 315 -12.52 3.99 1.77
N LYS A 316 -12.98 4.40 2.95
CA LYS A 316 -14.03 5.39 3.11
C LYS A 316 -13.45 6.76 3.47
N CYS A 317 -14.21 7.82 3.27
CA CYS A 317 -13.86 9.19 3.69
C CYS A 317 -13.58 9.32 5.19
N ASN A 318 -14.05 8.39 6.03
CA ASN A 318 -13.70 8.35 7.45
C ASN A 318 -12.32 7.71 7.75
N LYS A 319 -11.53 7.36 6.73
CA LYS A 319 -10.22 6.68 6.75
C LYS A 319 -10.25 5.16 6.93
N PHE A 320 -11.41 4.55 7.19
CA PHE A 320 -11.51 3.12 7.45
C PHE A 320 -11.96 2.33 6.23
N PRO A 321 -11.56 1.04 6.11
CA PRO A 321 -12.10 0.15 5.09
C PRO A 321 -13.57 -0.17 5.33
N LEU A 322 -14.22 -0.75 4.32
CA LEU A 322 -15.48 -1.46 4.51
C LEU A 322 -15.26 -2.63 5.47
N ARG A 323 -16.24 -2.88 6.33
CA ARG A 323 -16.20 -4.06 7.20
C ARG A 323 -16.44 -5.32 6.37
N PRO A 324 -15.87 -6.47 6.74
CA PRO A 324 -16.09 -7.74 6.04
C PRO A 324 -17.56 -8.12 5.82
N GLN A 325 -18.45 -7.74 6.73
CA GLN A 325 -19.89 -7.97 6.57
C GLN A 325 -20.59 -7.11 5.51
N ASP A 326 -19.89 -6.09 4.98
CA ASP A 326 -20.43 -5.11 4.03
C ASP A 326 -20.02 -5.41 2.58
N PHE A 327 -19.22 -6.47 2.36
CA PHE A 327 -18.78 -6.92 1.05
C PHE A 327 -18.79 -8.45 0.90
N ILE A 328 -18.66 -8.90 -0.34
CA ILE A 328 -18.39 -10.30 -0.71
C ILE A 328 -17.09 -10.32 -1.47
N TYR A 329 -16.17 -11.19 -1.04
CA TYR A 329 -14.92 -11.46 -1.73
C TYR A 329 -14.78 -12.98 -1.91
N GLU A 330 -14.64 -13.40 -3.17
CA GLU A 330 -14.47 -14.79 -3.56
C GLU A 330 -13.28 -14.89 -4.52
N ASN A 331 -12.41 -15.85 -4.26
CA ASN A 331 -11.27 -16.14 -5.12
C ASN A 331 -11.40 -17.59 -5.58
N SER A 332 -11.66 -17.79 -6.87
CA SER A 332 -11.88 -19.10 -7.47
C SER A 332 -10.86 -19.35 -8.58
N ILE A 333 -10.22 -20.52 -8.54
CA ILE A 333 -9.34 -20.96 -9.61
C ILE A 333 -10.20 -21.70 -10.63
N LYS A 334 -10.17 -21.27 -11.90
CA LYS A 334 -10.81 -21.98 -13.01
C LYS A 334 -9.75 -22.54 -13.93
N TYR A 335 -9.66 -23.87 -13.99
CA TYR A 335 -8.81 -24.54 -14.95
C TYR A 335 -9.57 -24.67 -16.27
N VAL A 336 -8.93 -24.32 -17.38
CA VAL A 336 -9.43 -24.66 -18.73
C VAL A 336 -8.89 -26.04 -19.07
N LEU A 337 -9.79 -26.99 -19.35
CA LEU A 337 -9.43 -28.29 -19.91
C LEU A 337 -9.19 -28.10 -21.42
N ASP A 338 -7.96 -28.37 -21.87
CA ASP A 338 -7.65 -28.39 -23.30
C ASP A 338 -7.98 -29.79 -23.86
N ASN A 339 -9.14 -29.93 -24.50
CA ASN A 339 -9.67 -31.23 -24.96
C ASN A 339 -8.99 -31.79 -26.23
N VAL A 340 -7.92 -31.14 -26.72
CA VAL A 340 -7.32 -31.46 -28.03
C VAL A 340 -6.05 -32.30 -27.93
N THR A 341 -5.28 -32.23 -26.84
CA THR A 341 -3.97 -32.90 -26.75
C THR A 341 -3.86 -33.98 -25.68
N GLY A 342 -4.86 -34.16 -24.82
CA GLY A 342 -4.76 -35.10 -23.70
C GLY A 342 -3.63 -34.78 -22.71
N THR A 343 -3.03 -33.59 -22.83
CA THR A 343 -1.96 -33.07 -21.98
C THR A 343 -2.49 -31.85 -21.24
N HIS A 344 -2.31 -31.82 -19.92
CA HIS A 344 -2.64 -30.66 -19.09
C HIS A 344 -1.67 -29.51 -19.41
N GLU A 345 -1.95 -28.70 -20.44
CA GLU A 345 -1.36 -27.37 -20.48
C GLU A 345 -2.04 -26.51 -19.40
N ASN A 346 -1.23 -25.89 -18.54
CA ASN A 346 -1.64 -25.01 -17.43
C ASN A 346 -2.24 -23.67 -17.92
N LYS A 347 -3.14 -23.67 -18.91
CA LYS A 347 -3.88 -22.48 -19.34
C LYS A 347 -5.11 -22.24 -18.46
N GLY A 348 -4.93 -22.29 -17.14
CA GLY A 348 -5.96 -21.87 -16.19
C GLY A 348 -6.04 -20.35 -16.11
N HIS A 349 -7.11 -19.83 -15.51
CA HIS A 349 -7.20 -18.45 -15.06
C HIS A 349 -7.81 -18.38 -13.66
N VAL A 350 -7.47 -17.33 -12.93
CA VAL A 350 -8.08 -17.06 -11.63
C VAL A 350 -9.20 -16.05 -11.85
N GLU A 351 -10.39 -16.36 -11.34
CA GLU A 351 -11.49 -15.41 -11.26
C GLU A 351 -11.65 -14.96 -9.81
N ILE A 352 -11.41 -13.67 -9.60
CA ILE A 352 -11.57 -13.02 -8.31
C ILE A 352 -12.76 -12.08 -8.40
N PHE A 353 -13.64 -12.17 -7.43
CA PHE A 353 -14.89 -11.46 -7.38
C PHE A 353 -14.95 -10.62 -6.11
N TYR A 354 -15.30 -9.34 -6.25
CA TYR A 354 -15.41 -8.42 -5.13
C TYR A 354 -16.58 -7.47 -5.35
N ARG A 355 -17.58 -7.50 -4.45
CA ARG A 355 -18.77 -6.65 -4.54
C ARG A 355 -19.24 -6.13 -3.19
N ILE A 356 -19.91 -4.98 -3.19
CA ILE A 356 -20.62 -4.49 -2.02
C ILE A 356 -21.89 -5.32 -1.75
N ARG A 357 -22.27 -5.47 -0.48
CA ARG A 357 -23.52 -6.16 -0.08
C ARG A 357 -24.73 -5.23 0.03
N ARG A 358 -24.47 -3.94 0.23
CA ARG A 358 -25.47 -2.90 0.45
C ARG A 358 -24.94 -1.56 -0.07
N PRO A 359 -25.82 -0.61 -0.42
CA PRO A 359 -25.40 0.68 -0.95
C PRO A 359 -24.34 1.38 -0.08
N GLN A 360 -23.37 2.03 -0.73
CA GLN A 360 -22.28 2.75 -0.06
C GLN A 360 -22.14 4.17 -0.61
N ASN A 361 -22.10 5.18 0.26
CA ASN A 361 -21.97 6.59 -0.12
C ASN A 361 -20.72 7.29 0.46
N GLU A 362 -19.84 6.53 1.12
CA GLU A 362 -18.63 7.05 1.77
C GLU A 362 -17.34 6.62 1.07
N LEU A 363 -17.41 5.89 -0.05
CA LEU A 363 -16.25 5.24 -0.68
C LEU A 363 -15.32 6.24 -1.37
N ILE A 364 -14.07 6.31 -0.90
CA ILE A 364 -12.95 6.88 -1.66
C ILE A 364 -12.41 5.84 -2.65
N SER A 365 -12.33 4.57 -2.23
CA SER A 365 -11.84 3.50 -3.11
C SER A 365 -12.46 2.14 -2.81
N PHE A 366 -12.53 1.32 -3.84
CA PHE A 366 -12.94 -0.08 -3.77
C PHE A 366 -12.15 -0.86 -4.82
N ALA A 367 -11.30 -1.80 -4.37
CA ALA A 367 -10.32 -2.40 -5.25
C ALA A 367 -9.99 -3.85 -4.91
N LEU A 368 -9.74 -4.63 -5.97
CA LEU A 368 -8.95 -5.84 -5.92
C LEU A 368 -7.50 -5.43 -6.19
N TRP A 369 -6.67 -5.37 -5.16
CA TRP A 369 -5.27 -4.99 -5.29
C TRP A 369 -4.37 -6.19 -5.00
N GLY A 370 -3.41 -6.47 -5.86
CA GLY A 370 -2.58 -7.67 -5.79
C GLY A 370 -1.10 -7.38 -5.97
N ARG A 371 -0.29 -8.25 -5.36
CA ARG A 371 1.17 -8.27 -5.51
C ARG A 371 1.60 -9.48 -6.30
N ALA A 372 2.39 -9.23 -7.34
CA ALA A 372 2.98 -10.24 -8.22
C ALA A 372 4.49 -10.27 -7.97
N TYR A 373 4.92 -11.04 -6.96
CA TYR A 373 6.25 -10.93 -6.35
C TYR A 373 7.40 -11.28 -7.30
N LEU A 374 7.17 -12.12 -8.31
CA LEU A 374 8.20 -12.46 -9.32
C LEU A 374 8.61 -11.27 -10.20
N ARG A 375 7.84 -10.18 -10.20
CA ARG A 375 8.14 -8.96 -10.95
C ARG A 375 8.83 -7.91 -10.07
N ASP A 376 9.09 -8.20 -8.80
CA ASP A 376 9.79 -7.28 -7.92
C ASP A 376 11.25 -7.15 -8.34
N VAL A 377 11.73 -5.92 -8.50
CA VAL A 377 13.12 -5.62 -8.86
C VAL A 377 13.73 -4.72 -7.79
N HIS A 378 14.93 -5.09 -7.35
CA HIS A 378 15.78 -4.17 -6.60
C HIS A 378 16.40 -3.21 -7.60
N LEU A 379 15.88 -1.98 -7.65
CA LEU A 379 16.59 -0.88 -8.30
C LEU A 379 17.90 -0.72 -7.52
N LYS A 380 19.00 -1.29 -8.03
CA LYS A 380 20.33 -0.91 -7.58
C LYS A 380 20.38 0.60 -7.78
N ASN A 381 20.74 1.35 -6.73
CA ASN A 381 21.10 2.75 -6.88
C ASN A 381 22.00 2.85 -8.11
N GLY A 382 21.49 3.47 -9.19
CA GLY A 382 22.36 4.05 -10.19
C GLY A 382 23.37 4.84 -9.40
N SER A 383 24.65 4.52 -9.59
CA SER A 383 25.72 5.05 -8.75
C SER A 383 25.51 6.55 -8.62
N LEU A 384 25.53 7.09 -7.39
CA LEU A 384 25.41 8.53 -7.12
C LEU A 384 26.30 9.39 -8.03
N LYS A 385 27.34 8.82 -8.65
CA LYS A 385 28.20 9.50 -9.63
C LYS A 385 27.44 9.98 -10.87
N GLU A 386 26.43 9.29 -11.38
CA GLU A 386 25.73 9.72 -12.61
C GLU A 386 24.76 10.87 -12.32
N SER A 387 24.05 10.83 -11.19
CA SER A 387 23.13 11.92 -10.78
C SER A 387 23.90 13.19 -10.38
N VAL A 388 25.03 13.06 -9.69
CA VAL A 388 25.89 14.20 -9.33
C VAL A 388 26.55 14.81 -10.57
N LEU A 389 26.95 14.00 -11.56
CA LEU A 389 27.50 14.52 -12.82
C LEU A 389 26.42 15.27 -13.62
N PHE A 390 25.19 14.77 -13.64
CA PHE A 390 24.06 15.45 -14.29
C PHE A 390 23.71 16.78 -13.59
N LEU A 391 23.65 16.80 -12.25
CA LEU A 391 23.40 18.01 -11.47
C LEU A 391 24.53 19.03 -11.61
N LEU A 392 25.80 18.60 -11.62
CA LEU A 392 26.94 19.48 -11.86
C LEU A 392 26.91 20.07 -13.27
N CYS A 393 26.62 19.27 -14.30
CA CYS A 393 26.47 19.77 -15.66
C CYS A 393 25.32 20.79 -15.77
N PHE A 394 24.17 20.54 -15.13
CA PHE A 394 23.04 21.46 -15.15
C PHE A 394 23.34 22.79 -14.43
N CYS A 395 24.00 22.72 -13.27
CA CYS A 395 24.46 23.91 -12.54
C CYS A 395 25.48 24.72 -13.36
N ILE A 396 26.44 24.07 -14.02
CA ILE A 396 27.41 24.78 -14.87
C ILE A 396 26.71 25.46 -16.06
N ILE A 397 25.78 24.77 -16.73
CA ILE A 397 25.03 25.35 -17.86
C ILE A 397 24.21 26.56 -17.42
N THR A 398 23.48 26.46 -16.30
CA THR A 398 22.69 27.58 -15.77
C THR A 398 23.57 28.76 -15.38
N VAL A 399 24.71 28.55 -14.71
CA VAL A 399 25.65 29.62 -14.38
C VAL A 399 26.24 30.27 -15.64
N CYS A 400 26.58 29.48 -16.66
CA CYS A 400 27.06 30.01 -17.94
C CYS A 400 25.98 30.85 -18.66
N ILE A 401 24.72 30.41 -18.66
CA ILE A 401 23.60 31.16 -19.23
C ILE A 401 23.38 32.47 -18.46
N PHE A 402 23.34 32.42 -17.13
CA PHE A 402 23.19 33.62 -16.30
C PHE A 402 24.34 34.60 -16.49
N TYR A 403 25.59 34.12 -16.57
CA TYR A 403 26.75 34.97 -16.84
C TYR A 403 26.69 35.59 -18.24
N TYR A 404 26.27 34.83 -19.26
CA TYR A 404 26.10 35.35 -20.61
C TYR A 404 25.00 36.42 -20.68
N VAL A 405 23.83 36.14 -20.10
CA VAL A 405 22.71 37.10 -20.03
C VAL A 405 23.11 38.35 -19.26
N TYR A 406 23.78 38.21 -18.11
CA TYR A 406 24.28 39.34 -17.34
C TYR A 406 25.27 40.19 -18.14
N LYS A 407 26.21 39.56 -18.86
CA LYS A 407 27.20 40.27 -19.68
C LYS A 407 26.56 41.02 -20.85
N VAL A 408 25.53 40.45 -21.48
CA VAL A 408 24.76 41.09 -22.56
C VAL A 408 23.94 42.26 -22.00
N SER A 409 23.21 42.07 -20.91
CA SER A 409 22.44 43.14 -20.25
C SER A 409 23.33 44.28 -19.76
N PHE A 410 24.50 43.97 -19.18
CA PHE A 410 25.45 44.99 -18.73
C PHE A 410 26.06 45.79 -19.89
N LYS A 411 26.31 45.14 -21.04
CA LYS A 411 26.78 45.82 -22.25
C LYS A 411 25.71 46.78 -22.80
N HIS A 412 24.46 46.35 -22.87
CA HIS A 412 23.35 47.22 -23.29
C HIS A 412 23.08 48.36 -22.31
N SER A 413 23.21 48.13 -20.99
CA SER A 413 23.10 49.19 -19.99
C SER A 413 24.16 50.28 -20.19
N LYS A 414 25.42 49.89 -20.42
CA LYS A 414 26.51 50.85 -20.67
C LYS A 414 26.35 51.59 -22.01
N GLU A 415 25.85 50.93 -23.05
CA GLU A 415 25.56 51.59 -24.33
C GLU A 415 24.40 52.58 -24.22
N ALA A 416 23.37 52.28 -23.40
CA ALA A 416 22.26 53.18 -23.12
C ALA A 416 22.69 54.39 -22.28
N GLU A 417 23.51 54.18 -21.25
CA GLU A 417 24.07 55.24 -20.41
C GLU A 417 25.00 56.17 -21.20
N TYR A 418 25.81 55.62 -22.10
CA TYR A 418 26.66 56.40 -23.00
C TYR A 418 25.86 57.22 -24.02
N LYS A 419 24.75 56.68 -24.55
CA LYS A 419 23.83 57.43 -25.43
C LYS A 419 23.12 58.56 -24.68
N TYR A 420 22.72 58.33 -23.44
CA TYR A 420 22.05 59.34 -22.61
C TYR A 420 23.00 60.50 -22.26
N LEU A 421 24.24 60.21 -21.88
CA LEU A 421 25.25 61.23 -21.57
C LEU A 421 25.64 62.08 -22.79
N LYS A 422 25.57 61.52 -24.01
CA LYS A 422 25.84 62.25 -25.26
C LYS A 422 24.70 63.16 -25.73
N GLN A 423 23.50 63.02 -25.14
CA GLN A 423 22.34 63.88 -25.41
C GLN A 423 22.27 65.10 -24.49
N ILE A 424 23.08 65.11 -23.41
CA ILE A 424 23.07 66.14 -22.36
C ILE A 424 24.33 67.04 -22.45
N SER A 425 25.24 66.74 -23.37
CA SER A 425 26.36 67.60 -23.80
C SER A 425 26.07 68.23 -25.16
#